data_AF-A0A7Z7YTH0-F1
#
_entry.id   AF-A0A7Z7YTH0-F1
#
_cell.length_a   1.000
_cell.length_b   1.000
_cell.length_c   1.000
_cell.angle_alpha   90.00
_cell.angle_beta   90.00
_cell.angle_gamma   90.00
#
_symmetry.space_group_name_H-M   'P 1'
#
loop_
_entity.id
_entity.type
_entity.pdbx_description
1 polymer ?
#
loop_
_entity_poly.entity_id
_entity_poly.type
_entity_poly.pdbx_seq_one_letter_code
_entity_poly.pdbx_strand_id
1 'polypeptide(L)'
;DKIENYVDTQVTKDIGDAIESLEYEINTLYTSNGQTPFVTLGFGLGTDQLSRKIQQAILHTRIKGLGKDRVTAIFPKLVFSIKKGVNFSPEDPNYDIKQLALECSTKRMYPDILNYDKLVELLGDFKAPMGCRSFLPSWKNDEGQLENNGRCNLGVVTLNVPRIAIEIGRAPCR
;
A
#
# COMPACT_ATOMS: atom_id res chain seq x y z
N ASP A 1 -30.01 -14.10 12.94
CA ASP A 1 -30.61 -12.75 12.77
C ASP A 1 -30.12 -11.71 13.78
N LYS A 2 -30.72 -11.55 14.99
CA LYS A 2 -30.31 -10.47 15.92
C LYS A 2 -28.87 -10.60 16.45
N ILE A 3 -28.45 -11.83 16.76
CA ILE A 3 -27.08 -12.11 17.25
C ILE A 3 -26.06 -11.89 16.14
N GLU A 4 -26.32 -12.38 14.92
CA GLU A 4 -25.42 -12.20 13.78
C GLU A 4 -25.26 -10.72 13.42
N ASN A 5 -26.36 -9.94 13.40
CA ASN A 5 -26.28 -8.50 13.19
C ASN A 5 -25.48 -7.79 14.28
N TYR A 6 -25.66 -8.19 15.54
CA TYR A 6 -24.87 -7.65 16.65
C TYR A 6 -23.38 -7.97 16.48
N VAL A 7 -23.04 -9.22 16.16
CA VAL A 7 -21.66 -9.66 15.92
C VAL A 7 -21.06 -8.90 14.74
N ASP A 8 -21.75 -8.78 13.61
CA ASP A 8 -21.25 -8.05 12.45
C ASP A 8 -21.01 -6.57 12.75
N THR A 9 -21.93 -5.94 13.49
CA THR A 9 -21.79 -4.54 13.92
C THR A 9 -20.58 -4.37 14.82
N GLN A 10 -20.42 -5.25 15.82
CA GLN A 10 -19.31 -5.19 16.76
C GLN A 10 -17.97 -5.43 16.06
N VAL A 11 -17.87 -6.45 15.20
CA VAL A 11 -16.66 -6.74 14.43
C VAL A 11 -16.30 -5.58 13.50
N THR A 12 -17.28 -5.00 12.81
CA THR A 12 -17.05 -3.84 11.93
C THR A 12 -16.51 -2.64 12.71
N LYS A 13 -17.07 -2.39 13.90
CA LYS A 13 -16.60 -1.34 14.78
C LYS A 13 -15.17 -1.61 15.27
N ASP A 14 -14.90 -2.82 15.76
CA ASP A 14 -13.59 -3.20 16.29
C ASP A 14 -12.50 -3.09 15.22
N ILE A 15 -12.80 -3.49 13.96
CA ILE A 15 -11.90 -3.29 12.82
C ILE A 15 -11.66 -1.79 12.58
N GLY A 16 -12.72 -0.97 12.59
CA GLY A 16 -12.61 0.48 12.41
C GLY A 16 -11.73 1.13 13.48
N ASP A 17 -12.00 0.83 14.76
CA ASP A 17 -11.27 1.35 15.91
C ASP A 17 -9.80 0.90 15.88
N ALA A 18 -9.52 -0.35 15.51
CA ALA A 18 -8.15 -0.88 15.37
C ALA A 18 -7.36 -0.17 14.25
N ILE A 19 -7.99 0.08 13.10
CA ILE A 19 -7.32 0.77 11.98
C ILE A 19 -7.12 2.26 12.30
N GLU A 20 -8.07 2.90 12.98
CA GLU A 20 -7.87 4.26 13.48
C GLU A 20 -6.71 4.31 14.48
N SER A 21 -6.65 3.39 15.45
CA SER A 21 -5.53 3.28 16.39
C SER A 21 -4.19 3.13 15.66
N LEU A 22 -4.13 2.24 14.66
CA LEU A 22 -2.92 2.02 13.86
C LEU A 22 -2.47 3.30 13.13
N GLU A 23 -3.37 4.05 12.50
CA GLU A 23 -3.02 5.29 11.83
C GLU A 23 -2.51 6.35 12.83
N TYR A 24 -3.13 6.45 14.00
CA TYR A 24 -2.67 7.35 15.06
C TYR A 24 -1.31 6.94 15.65
N GLU A 25 -1.11 5.65 15.95
CA GLU A 25 0.15 5.14 16.48
C GLU A 25 1.31 5.36 15.51
N ILE A 26 1.11 5.09 14.22
CA ILE A 26 2.12 5.36 13.19
C ILE A 26 2.54 6.83 13.18
N ASN A 27 1.63 7.77 13.47
CA ASN A 27 1.93 9.21 13.45
C ASN A 27 2.34 9.80 14.81
N THR A 28 2.24 9.04 15.89
CA THR A 28 2.59 9.50 17.26
C THR A 28 3.83 8.81 17.81
N LEU A 29 4.15 7.60 17.34
CA LEU A 29 5.35 6.87 17.70
C LEU A 29 6.56 7.36 16.92
N TYR A 30 7.71 7.36 17.59
CA TYR A 30 9.00 7.71 17.00
C TYR A 30 9.89 6.47 16.91
N THR A 31 10.63 6.38 15.82
CA THR A 31 11.72 5.43 15.67
C THR A 31 12.95 5.89 16.48
N SER A 32 13.98 5.05 16.60
CA SER A 32 15.19 5.35 17.38
C SER A 32 15.94 6.60 16.91
N ASN A 33 15.76 7.03 15.66
CA ASN A 33 16.34 8.26 15.12
C ASN A 33 15.48 9.52 15.38
N GLY A 34 14.37 9.39 16.10
CA GLY A 34 13.47 10.49 16.45
C GLY A 34 12.48 10.90 15.34
N GLN A 35 12.31 10.10 14.29
CA GLN A 35 11.35 10.37 13.21
C GLN A 35 10.15 9.41 13.25
N THR A 36 9.01 9.89 12.76
CA THR A 36 7.84 9.06 12.44
C THR A 36 8.24 7.90 11.53
N PRO A 37 7.80 6.66 11.80
CA PRO A 37 8.18 5.50 10.99
C PRO A 37 7.65 5.62 9.56
N PHE A 38 8.51 5.29 8.60
CA PHE A 38 8.17 5.27 7.18
C PHE A 38 7.50 3.93 6.85
N VAL A 39 6.17 3.89 6.96
CA VAL A 39 5.36 2.67 6.78
C VAL A 39 4.52 2.76 5.51
N THR A 40 4.41 1.65 4.79
CA THR A 40 3.50 1.49 3.64
C THR A 40 2.57 0.31 3.87
N LEU A 41 1.28 0.50 3.65
CA LEU A 41 0.26 -0.54 3.70
C LEU A 41 -0.20 -0.88 2.28
N GLY A 42 0.04 -2.13 1.87
CA GLY A 42 -0.45 -2.67 0.60
C GLY A 42 -1.72 -3.49 0.80
N PHE A 43 -2.78 -3.19 0.05
CA PHE A 43 -4.08 -3.89 0.12
C PHE A 43 -4.79 -3.88 -1.25
N GLY A 44 -5.99 -4.44 -1.33
CA GLY A 44 -6.86 -4.37 -2.53
C GLY A 44 -7.36 -5.72 -3.07
N LEU A 45 -6.66 -6.81 -2.75
CA LEU A 45 -6.90 -8.12 -3.38
C LEU A 45 -7.87 -9.04 -2.63
N GLY A 46 -8.12 -8.79 -1.33
CA GLY A 46 -8.98 -9.65 -0.52
C GLY A 46 -10.47 -9.44 -0.83
N THR A 47 -11.20 -10.52 -1.10
CA THR A 47 -12.63 -10.49 -1.49
C THR A 47 -13.57 -11.02 -0.42
N ASP A 48 -13.05 -11.67 0.63
CA ASP A 48 -13.86 -12.11 1.75
C ASP A 48 -14.38 -10.93 2.58
N GLN A 49 -15.42 -11.18 3.38
CA GLN A 49 -16.10 -10.12 4.15
C GLN A 49 -15.15 -9.37 5.09
N LEU A 50 -14.23 -10.06 5.76
CA LEU A 50 -13.32 -9.43 6.72
C LEU A 50 -12.27 -8.59 6.00
N SER A 51 -11.68 -9.11 4.93
CA SER A 51 -10.76 -8.34 4.08
C SER A 51 -11.42 -7.09 3.52
N ARG A 52 -12.69 -7.17 3.10
CA ARG A 52 -13.44 -6.00 2.61
C ARG A 52 -13.67 -4.97 3.71
N LYS A 53 -14.07 -5.38 4.92
CA LYS A 53 -14.22 -4.50 6.08
C LYS A 53 -12.91 -3.79 6.44
N ILE A 54 -11.78 -4.50 6.42
CA ILE A 54 -10.45 -3.90 6.67
C ILE A 54 -10.11 -2.85 5.60
N GLN A 55 -10.34 -3.15 4.32
CA GLN A 55 -10.08 -2.20 3.23
C GLN A 55 -10.93 -0.94 3.36
N GLN A 56 -12.22 -1.09 3.67
CA GLN A 56 -13.13 0.04 3.91
C GLN A 56 -12.68 0.85 5.13
N ALA A 57 -12.31 0.20 6.22
CA ALA A 57 -11.82 0.87 7.43
C ALA A 57 -10.56 1.71 7.15
N ILE A 58 -9.58 1.17 6.41
CA ILE A 58 -8.37 1.90 6.01
C ILE A 58 -8.73 3.18 5.24
N LEU A 59 -9.60 3.05 4.24
CA LEU A 59 -9.98 4.18 3.39
C LEU A 59 -10.82 5.21 4.14
N HIS A 60 -11.81 4.78 4.93
CA HIS A 60 -12.63 5.67 5.73
C HIS A 60 -11.83 6.42 6.80
N THR A 61 -10.91 5.75 7.49
CA THR A 61 -10.00 6.38 8.45
C THR A 61 -9.14 7.46 7.77
N ARG A 62 -8.54 7.14 6.61
CA ARG A 62 -7.76 8.13 5.86
C ARG A 62 -8.61 9.32 5.41
N ILE A 63 -9.82 9.08 4.88
CA ILE A 63 -10.76 10.13 4.48
C ILE A 63 -11.11 11.02 5.66
N LYS A 64 -11.45 10.42 6.81
CA LYS A 64 -11.76 11.10 8.07
C LYS A 64 -10.65 12.07 8.43
N GLY A 65 -9.39 11.65 8.29
CA GLY A 65 -8.22 12.48 8.55
C GLY A 65 -7.80 12.50 10.01
N LEU A 66 -6.55 12.89 10.22
CA LEU A 66 -5.83 12.72 11.48
C LEU A 66 -6.00 13.93 12.41
N GLY A 67 -6.17 13.65 13.71
CA GLY A 67 -6.21 14.68 14.75
C GLY A 67 -7.49 15.53 14.76
N LYS A 68 -7.47 16.57 15.60
CA LYS A 68 -8.63 17.48 15.76
C LYS A 68 -8.99 18.20 14.47
N ASP A 69 -7.97 18.66 13.76
CA ASP A 69 -8.12 19.46 12.54
C ASP A 69 -8.31 18.58 11.29
N ARG A 70 -8.39 17.25 11.46
CA ARG A 70 -8.62 16.28 10.38
C ARG A 70 -7.65 16.47 9.21
N VAL A 71 -6.37 16.67 9.54
CA VAL A 71 -5.32 16.89 8.55
C VAL A 71 -5.04 15.62 7.75
N THR A 72 -4.46 15.77 6.57
CA THR A 72 -4.03 14.64 5.76
C THR A 72 -2.80 14.00 6.39
N ALA A 73 -2.92 12.74 6.82
CA ALA A 73 -1.79 11.99 7.35
C ALA A 73 -0.74 11.73 6.25
N ILE A 74 0.54 11.90 6.58
CA ILE A 74 1.65 11.62 5.68
C ILE A 74 1.90 10.11 5.62
N PHE A 75 1.88 9.43 6.77
CA PHE A 75 2.03 7.99 6.91
C PHE A 75 0.81 7.35 7.60
N PRO A 76 0.56 6.05 7.41
CA PRO A 76 1.23 5.19 6.44
C PRO A 76 0.91 5.62 5.00
N LYS A 77 1.83 5.33 4.07
CA LYS A 77 1.52 5.37 2.65
C LYS A 77 0.53 4.25 2.36
N LEU A 78 -0.51 4.52 1.57
CA LEU A 78 -1.48 3.50 1.16
C LEU A 78 -1.23 3.12 -0.30
N VAL A 79 -1.15 1.82 -0.57
CA VAL A 79 -0.99 1.26 -1.92
C VAL A 79 -2.14 0.29 -2.20
N PHE A 80 -3.05 0.69 -3.08
CA PHE A 80 -4.21 -0.08 -3.48
C PHE A 80 -3.93 -0.84 -4.78
N SER A 81 -4.03 -2.16 -4.72
CA SER A 81 -3.72 -3.06 -5.82
C SER A 81 -4.97 -3.29 -6.66
N ILE A 82 -4.88 -2.99 -7.96
CA ILE A 82 -5.98 -3.15 -8.90
C ILE A 82 -5.80 -4.42 -9.73
N LYS A 83 -6.84 -5.25 -9.81
CA LYS A 83 -6.85 -6.53 -10.53
C LYS A 83 -8.23 -6.81 -11.15
N LYS A 84 -8.24 -7.27 -12.40
CA LYS A 84 -9.47 -7.72 -13.09
C LYS A 84 -10.11 -8.90 -12.36
N GLY A 85 -11.43 -8.92 -12.26
CA GLY A 85 -12.16 -9.94 -11.51
C GLY A 85 -12.16 -9.73 -10.01
N VAL A 86 -11.58 -8.61 -9.52
CA VAL A 86 -11.52 -8.29 -8.09
C VAL A 86 -12.07 -6.90 -7.84
N ASN A 87 -11.52 -5.86 -8.45
CA ASN A 87 -11.88 -4.47 -8.15
C ASN A 87 -11.76 -3.53 -9.35
N PHE A 88 -11.51 -4.03 -10.56
CA PHE A 88 -11.21 -3.21 -11.73
C PHE A 88 -12.48 -2.70 -12.44
N SER A 89 -13.43 -3.58 -12.72
CA SER A 89 -14.65 -3.30 -13.49
C SER A 89 -15.90 -3.19 -12.60
N PRO A 90 -16.98 -2.51 -13.04
CA PRO A 90 -18.23 -2.39 -12.28
C PRO A 90 -18.85 -3.70 -11.79
N GLU A 91 -18.60 -4.79 -12.51
CA GLU A 91 -19.09 -6.13 -12.23
C GLU A 91 -18.23 -6.88 -11.20
N ASP A 92 -17.05 -6.36 -10.88
CA ASP A 92 -16.11 -6.98 -9.95
C ASP A 92 -16.57 -6.82 -8.48
N PRO A 93 -16.33 -7.80 -7.61
CA PRO A 93 -16.89 -7.84 -6.25
C PRO A 93 -16.48 -6.66 -5.36
N ASN A 94 -15.30 -6.08 -5.58
CA ASN A 94 -14.76 -4.95 -4.82
C ASN A 94 -14.74 -3.65 -5.63
N TYR A 95 -15.58 -3.51 -6.66
CA TYR A 95 -15.68 -2.26 -7.40
C TYR A 95 -16.12 -1.08 -6.52
N ASP A 96 -17.00 -1.34 -5.55
CA ASP A 96 -17.41 -0.39 -4.52
C ASP A 96 -16.22 0.14 -3.72
N ILE A 97 -15.28 -0.74 -3.36
CA ILE A 97 -14.03 -0.37 -2.66
C ILE A 97 -13.11 0.43 -3.58
N LYS A 98 -13.05 0.12 -4.89
CA LYS A 98 -12.33 0.97 -5.85
C LYS A 98 -12.91 2.39 -5.90
N GLN A 99 -14.23 2.55 -5.89
CA GLN A 99 -14.85 3.89 -5.84
C GLN A 99 -14.47 4.63 -4.55
N LEU A 100 -14.49 3.94 -3.42
CA LEU A 100 -14.04 4.50 -2.15
C LEU A 100 -12.54 4.88 -2.16
N ALA A 101 -11.71 4.08 -2.82
CA ALA A 101 -10.28 4.37 -2.98
C ALA A 101 -10.06 5.63 -3.84
N LEU A 102 -10.87 5.82 -4.90
CA LEU A 102 -10.84 7.05 -5.72
C LEU A 102 -11.30 8.28 -4.91
N GLU A 103 -12.36 8.15 -4.12
CA GLU A 103 -12.77 9.22 -3.21
C GLU A 103 -11.65 9.59 -2.24
N CYS A 104 -11.01 8.59 -1.63
CA CYS A 104 -9.90 8.77 -0.71
C CYS A 104 -8.75 9.53 -1.36
N SER A 105 -8.31 9.12 -2.55
CA SER A 105 -7.19 9.76 -3.26
C SER A 105 -7.48 11.21 -3.64
N THR A 106 -8.72 11.53 -4.03
CA THR A 106 -9.10 12.92 -4.34
C THR A 106 -9.06 13.84 -3.12
N LYS A 107 -9.31 13.30 -1.92
CA LYS A 107 -9.32 14.07 -0.66
C LYS A 107 -7.97 14.11 0.04
N ARG A 108 -7.16 13.03 -0.10
CA ARG A 108 -6.00 12.76 0.78
C ARG A 108 -4.75 12.30 0.01
N MET A 109 -4.72 12.45 -1.32
CA MET A 109 -3.70 11.97 -2.27
C MET A 109 -3.57 10.45 -2.38
N TYR A 110 -3.50 9.75 -1.25
CA TYR A 110 -3.47 8.29 -1.18
C TYR A 110 -4.87 7.67 -1.24
N PRO A 111 -5.02 6.42 -1.73
CA PRO A 111 -3.96 5.46 -2.06
C PRO A 111 -3.33 5.64 -3.44
N ASP A 112 -2.04 5.28 -3.54
CA ASP A 112 -1.38 5.01 -4.81
C ASP A 112 -1.94 3.73 -5.42
N ILE A 113 -2.03 3.65 -6.75
CA ILE A 113 -2.57 2.47 -7.44
C ILE A 113 -1.45 1.58 -7.98
N LEU A 114 -1.55 0.28 -7.74
CA LEU A 114 -0.61 -0.74 -8.22
C LEU A 114 -1.31 -1.74 -9.15
N ASN A 115 -0.86 -1.86 -10.39
CA ASN A 115 -1.44 -2.81 -11.35
C ASN A 115 -0.90 -4.23 -11.08
N TYR A 116 -1.78 -5.14 -10.66
CA TYR A 116 -1.42 -6.52 -10.33
C TYR A 116 -0.82 -7.27 -11.52
N ASP A 117 -1.54 -7.31 -12.65
CA ASP A 117 -1.19 -8.13 -13.81
C ASP A 117 0.16 -7.71 -14.39
N LYS A 118 0.40 -6.39 -14.49
CA LYS A 118 1.67 -5.87 -15.01
C LYS A 118 2.83 -6.15 -14.08
N LEU A 119 2.60 -6.16 -12.76
CA LEU A 119 3.65 -6.45 -11.79
C LEU A 119 4.07 -7.92 -11.85
N VAL A 120 3.10 -8.84 -11.95
CA VAL A 120 3.36 -10.27 -12.14
C VAL A 120 4.12 -10.51 -13.44
N GLU A 121 3.75 -9.84 -14.53
CA GLU A 121 4.45 -9.92 -15.82
C GLU A 121 5.93 -9.52 -15.70
N LEU A 122 6.23 -8.45 -14.94
CA LEU A 122 7.58 -7.89 -14.82
C LEU A 122 8.46 -8.64 -13.81
N LEU A 123 7.88 -9.10 -12.70
CA LEU A 123 8.64 -9.65 -11.57
C LEU A 123 8.52 -11.17 -11.44
N GLY A 124 7.55 -11.77 -12.13
CA GLY A 124 7.20 -13.19 -12.00
C GLY A 124 6.32 -13.53 -10.80
N ASP A 125 6.01 -12.54 -9.96
CA ASP A 125 5.14 -12.67 -8.79
C ASP A 125 4.59 -11.29 -8.39
N PHE A 126 3.57 -11.26 -7.52
CA PHE A 126 2.98 -10.05 -6.98
C PHE A 126 3.41 -9.78 -5.53
N LYS A 127 3.97 -8.59 -5.30
CA LYS A 127 4.18 -8.07 -3.94
C LYS A 127 4.09 -6.54 -3.91
N ALA A 128 3.44 -6.00 -2.88
CA ALA A 128 3.46 -4.56 -2.61
C ALA A 128 4.90 -4.06 -2.36
N PRO A 129 5.23 -2.82 -2.74
CA PRO A 129 6.61 -2.33 -2.67
C PRO A 129 7.14 -2.28 -1.23
N MET A 130 8.43 -2.55 -1.07
CA MET A 130 9.16 -2.24 0.16
C MET A 130 9.41 -0.74 0.23
N GLY A 131 8.97 -0.12 1.32
CA GLY A 131 9.02 1.33 1.49
C GLY A 131 8.31 2.05 0.35
N CYS A 132 8.97 3.04 -0.26
CA CYS A 132 8.32 3.89 -1.26
C CYS A 132 7.96 3.16 -2.57
N ARG A 133 8.90 2.37 -3.12
CA ARG A 133 8.82 1.77 -4.47
C ARG A 133 9.89 0.70 -4.79
N SER A 134 10.50 0.06 -3.79
CA SER A 134 11.47 -1.02 -4.06
C SER A 134 10.72 -2.33 -4.26
N PHE A 135 10.83 -2.92 -5.44
CA PHE A 135 10.16 -4.18 -5.78
C PHE A 135 11.15 -5.34 -5.78
N LEU A 136 10.74 -6.46 -5.21
CA LEU A 136 11.52 -7.69 -5.21
C LEU A 136 11.15 -8.53 -6.44
N PRO A 137 12.13 -9.06 -7.19
CA PRO A 137 11.85 -10.10 -8.18
C PRO A 137 11.38 -11.37 -7.47
N SER A 138 10.62 -12.19 -8.19
CA SER A 138 10.22 -13.52 -7.73
C SER A 138 11.45 -14.32 -7.31
N TRP A 139 11.32 -15.02 -6.19
CA TRP A 139 12.33 -15.90 -5.66
C TRP A 139 11.63 -17.08 -5.00
N LYS A 140 12.24 -18.26 -5.09
CA LYS A 140 11.72 -19.49 -4.52
C LYS A 140 12.68 -20.01 -3.46
N ASN A 141 12.12 -20.49 -2.36
CA ASN A 141 12.88 -21.19 -1.33
C ASN A 141 13.30 -22.59 -1.79
N ASP A 142 14.01 -23.31 -0.92
CA ASP A 142 14.51 -24.66 -1.19
C ASP A 142 13.40 -25.68 -1.48
N GLU A 143 12.17 -25.41 -1.02
CA GLU A 143 10.96 -26.21 -1.29
C GLU A 143 10.25 -25.82 -2.60
N GLY A 144 10.78 -24.84 -3.34
CA GLY A 144 10.22 -24.36 -4.60
C GLY A 144 9.02 -23.40 -4.47
N GLN A 145 8.73 -22.92 -3.25
CA GLN A 145 7.63 -22.01 -2.96
C GLN A 145 8.06 -20.55 -3.13
N LEU A 146 7.17 -19.70 -3.66
CA LEU A 146 7.43 -18.27 -3.78
C LEU A 146 7.52 -17.63 -2.40
N GLU A 147 8.61 -16.91 -2.15
CA GLU A 147 8.84 -16.22 -0.89
C GLU A 147 9.03 -14.71 -1.09
N ASN A 148 8.22 -13.94 -0.38
CA ASN A 148 8.23 -12.47 -0.42
C ASN A 148 8.35 -11.83 0.95
N ASN A 149 7.62 -12.36 1.95
CA ASN A 149 7.64 -11.81 3.30
C ASN A 149 8.99 -12.13 3.97
N GLY A 150 9.56 -11.15 4.68
CA GLY A 150 10.85 -11.31 5.36
C GLY A 150 12.09 -10.99 4.52
N ARG A 151 11.95 -10.91 3.19
CA ARG A 151 13.03 -10.45 2.29
C ARG A 151 13.24 -8.94 2.39
N CYS A 152 14.45 -8.48 2.04
CA CYS A 152 14.83 -7.08 2.15
C CYS A 152 15.69 -6.60 0.96
N ASN A 153 15.97 -5.29 0.93
CA ASN A 153 16.98 -4.69 0.06
C ASN A 153 18.21 -4.32 0.90
N LEU A 154 19.41 -4.62 0.39
CA LEU A 154 20.69 -4.40 1.10
C LEU A 154 21.18 -2.95 1.03
N GLY A 155 20.70 -2.15 0.08
CA GLY A 155 21.11 -0.76 -0.04
C GLY A 155 20.77 -0.15 -1.39
N VAL A 156 21.16 1.10 -1.57
CA VAL A 156 20.98 1.83 -2.84
C VAL A 156 22.24 2.64 -3.13
N VAL A 157 22.75 2.50 -4.35
CA VAL A 157 23.77 3.40 -4.91
C VAL A 157 23.17 4.01 -6.17
N THR A 158 23.12 5.34 -6.24
CA THR A 158 22.53 6.06 -7.37
C THR A 158 23.61 6.56 -8.32
N LEU A 159 23.53 6.17 -9.59
CA LEU A 159 24.42 6.64 -10.63
C LEU A 159 23.99 8.00 -11.17
N ASN A 160 24.90 8.98 -11.19
CA ASN A 160 24.63 10.31 -11.76
C ASN A 160 24.78 10.30 -13.30
N VAL A 161 23.72 9.88 -13.99
CA VAL A 161 23.67 9.81 -15.47
C VAL A 161 24.01 11.16 -16.15
N PRO A 162 23.49 12.32 -15.70
CA PRO A 162 23.91 13.62 -16.25
C PRO A 162 25.41 13.87 -16.20
N ARG A 163 26.08 13.48 -15.09
CA ARG A 163 27.53 13.66 -14.95
C ARG A 163 28.31 12.83 -15.98
N ILE A 164 27.88 11.59 -16.23
CA ILE A 164 28.51 10.71 -17.23
C ILE A 164 28.45 11.34 -18.62
N ALA A 165 27.29 11.88 -19.00
CA ALA A 165 27.12 12.54 -20.30
C ALA A 165 28.06 13.75 -20.47
N ILE A 166 28.24 14.55 -19.41
CA ILE A 166 29.16 15.70 -19.41
C ILE A 166 30.61 15.25 -19.57
N GLU A 167 31.01 14.15 -18.92
CA GLU A 167 32.38 13.63 -19.03
C GLU A 167 32.68 13.04 -20.41
N ILE A 168 31.72 12.34 -21.02
CA ILE A 168 31.85 11.83 -22.40
C ILE A 168 31.86 12.98 -23.41
N GLY A 169 30.97 13.96 -23.26
CA GLY A 169 30.92 15.14 -24.15
C GLY A 169 32.13 16.07 -24.05
N ARG A 170 32.99 15.89 -23.03
CA ARG A 170 34.29 16.58 -22.87
C ARG A 170 35.46 15.77 -23.44
N ALA A 171 35.27 14.52 -23.85
CA ALA A 171 36.30 13.79 -24.55
C ALA A 171 36.53 14.50 -25.90
N PRO A 172 37.77 14.88 -26.25
CA PRO A 172 38.05 15.45 -27.57
C PRO A 172 37.58 14.43 -28.61
N CYS A 173 36.83 14.90 -29.62
CA CYS A 173 36.45 14.08 -30.77
C CYS A 173 37.70 13.41 -31.31
N ARG A 174 37.80 12.09 -31.15
CA ARG A 174 38.80 11.28 -31.85
C ARG A 174 38.36 11.06 -33.29
#